data_AF-A0A4D9DZB3-F1
#
_entry.id   AF-A0A4D9DZB3-F1
#
_cell.length_a   1.000
_cell.length_b   1.000
_cell.length_c   1.000
_cell.angle_alpha   90.00
_cell.angle_beta   90.00
_cell.angle_gamma   90.00
#
_symmetry.space_group_name_H-M   'P 1'
#
loop_
_entity.id
_entity.type
_entity.pdbx_description
1 polymer ?
#
loop_
_entity_poly.entity_id
_entity_poly.type
_entity_poly.pdbx_seq_one_letter_code
_entity_poly.pdbx_strand_id
1 'polypeptide(L)'
;MILMLPPRRTQELRELQAQVSDTSVVLTIDNNRKLDLDGIIAEVRAQYEEMANRSRAEAENMYKSKYEEIQVVAGKHGDDLRSTKTEINELNRMIHRLQSEIEALKGQRAGLEAAITEAEERGEMAIKDASAKLAELEGALQRAKQDMARQLREYQELMNVKLALDIEIATYRKLLEGEESRLESGMQNMSIQTKTTGYSGGLGSAYGGYGGGYSSSYSGGSYSLNSPTLESSTLTRSKAVVIKKIETRDGRLVSETSDVLSN
;
A
#
# COMPACT_ATOMS: atom_id res chain seq x y z
N MET A 1 -41.71 -15.11 -169.16
CA MET A 1 -40.75 -14.10 -168.66
C MET A 1 -40.93 -14.04 -167.14
N ILE A 2 -40.05 -14.61 -166.30
CA ILE A 2 -38.72 -14.08 -165.94
C ILE A 2 -38.86 -12.60 -165.54
N LEU A 3 -38.58 -12.10 -164.33
CA LEU A 3 -38.03 -12.57 -163.06
C LEU A 3 -38.36 -11.43 -162.05
N MET A 4 -38.40 -11.73 -160.75
CA MET A 4 -37.61 -11.09 -159.67
C MET A 4 -38.31 -11.27 -158.32
N LEU A 5 -37.67 -12.05 -157.44
CA LEU A 5 -38.13 -12.36 -156.08
C LEU A 5 -38.26 -11.10 -155.19
N PRO A 6 -39.25 -11.05 -154.27
CA PRO A 6 -39.17 -10.17 -153.12
C PRO A 6 -38.13 -10.68 -152.09
N PRO A 7 -37.41 -9.77 -151.41
CA PRO A 7 -36.24 -10.10 -150.60
C PRO A 7 -36.64 -10.74 -149.26
N ARG A 8 -36.13 -11.96 -149.03
CA ARG A 8 -36.19 -12.71 -147.75
C ARG A 8 -35.80 -11.88 -146.52
N ARG A 9 -35.01 -10.82 -146.70
CA ARG A 9 -34.62 -9.84 -145.67
C ARG A 9 -35.82 -9.22 -144.94
N THR A 10 -36.94 -8.99 -145.63
CA THR A 10 -38.13 -8.37 -144.99
C THR A 10 -38.86 -9.32 -144.05
N GLN A 11 -38.81 -10.63 -144.31
CA GLN A 11 -39.39 -11.65 -143.45
C GLN A 11 -38.49 -11.93 -142.24
N GLU A 12 -37.17 -12.01 -142.46
CA GLU A 12 -36.20 -12.16 -141.36
C GLU A 12 -36.22 -10.95 -140.41
N LEU A 13 -36.39 -9.72 -140.93
CA LEU A 13 -36.55 -8.53 -140.08
C LEU A 13 -37.85 -8.57 -139.26
N ARG A 14 -38.92 -9.17 -139.78
CA ARG A 14 -40.18 -9.31 -139.04
C ARG A 14 -40.10 -10.38 -137.95
N GLU A 15 -39.44 -11.50 -138.24
CA GLU A 15 -39.19 -12.55 -137.24
C GLU A 15 -38.26 -12.05 -136.14
N LEU A 16 -37.18 -11.32 -136.47
CA LEU A 16 -36.32 -10.71 -135.47
C LEU A 16 -37.05 -9.65 -134.65
N GLN A 17 -37.93 -8.86 -135.26
CA GLN A 17 -38.73 -7.88 -134.53
C GLN A 17 -39.78 -8.53 -133.62
N ALA A 18 -40.36 -9.66 -134.02
CA ALA A 18 -41.25 -10.46 -133.18
C ALA A 18 -40.49 -11.13 -132.02
N GLN A 19 -39.27 -11.63 -132.27
CA GLN A 19 -38.44 -12.25 -131.24
C GLN A 19 -37.93 -11.25 -130.20
N VAL A 20 -37.72 -9.99 -130.60
CA VAL A 20 -37.38 -8.88 -129.68
C VAL A 20 -38.60 -8.41 -128.87
N SER A 21 -39.82 -8.43 -129.44
CA SER A 21 -41.02 -8.13 -128.65
C SER A 21 -41.34 -9.21 -127.61
N ASP A 22 -41.08 -10.48 -127.93
CA ASP A 22 -41.36 -11.61 -127.02
C ASP A 22 -40.34 -11.75 -125.88
N THR A 23 -39.19 -11.08 -125.96
CA THR A 23 -38.17 -11.05 -124.88
C THR A 23 -38.13 -9.75 -124.08
N SER A 24 -38.97 -8.77 -124.41
CA SER A 24 -39.22 -7.59 -123.57
C SER A 24 -40.13 -7.94 -122.39
N VAL A 25 -39.66 -8.83 -121.53
CA VAL A 25 -40.22 -9.01 -120.19
C VAL A 25 -39.67 -7.88 -119.33
N VAL A 26 -40.38 -6.75 -119.35
CA VAL A 26 -40.23 -5.74 -118.30
C VAL A 26 -40.70 -6.41 -117.03
N LEU A 27 -39.76 -6.85 -116.20
CA LEU A 27 -39.99 -7.17 -114.80
C LEU A 27 -40.41 -5.87 -114.13
N THR A 28 -41.72 -5.59 -114.13
CA THR A 28 -42.29 -4.65 -113.17
C THR A 28 -42.10 -5.30 -111.81
N ILE A 29 -40.99 -4.97 -111.17
CA ILE A 29 -40.91 -5.01 -109.72
C ILE A 29 -42.08 -4.14 -109.29
N ASP A 30 -43.14 -4.76 -108.75
CA ASP A 30 -44.25 -4.07 -108.13
C ASP A 30 -43.72 -3.32 -106.90
N ASN A 31 -43.08 -2.19 -107.16
CA ASN A 31 -42.58 -1.22 -106.21
C ASN A 31 -43.74 -0.28 -105.80
N ASN A 32 -44.95 -0.84 -105.66
CA ASN A 32 -46.13 -0.15 -105.15
C ASN A 32 -46.47 -0.62 -103.74
N ARG A 33 -45.45 -0.93 -102.94
CA ARG A 33 -45.55 -0.61 -101.52
C ARG A 33 -45.38 0.90 -101.44
N LYS A 34 -46.49 1.62 -101.33
CA LYS A 34 -46.48 2.95 -100.72
C LYS A 34 -45.86 2.77 -99.34
N LEU A 35 -44.54 2.91 -99.24
CA LEU A 35 -43.87 3.13 -97.97
C LEU A 35 -44.47 4.43 -97.47
N ASP A 36 -45.31 4.33 -96.44
CA ASP A 36 -45.88 5.47 -95.75
C ASP A 36 -44.75 6.19 -95.04
N LEU A 37 -44.03 7.01 -95.80
CA LEU A 37 -42.89 7.79 -95.33
C LEU A 37 -43.33 8.74 -94.22
N ASP A 38 -44.56 9.26 -94.29
CA ASP A 38 -45.12 10.13 -93.26
C ASP A 38 -45.36 9.36 -91.95
N GLY A 39 -45.88 8.13 -92.03
CA GLY A 39 -46.02 7.22 -90.88
C GLY A 39 -44.67 6.84 -90.25
N ILE A 40 -43.65 6.50 -91.04
CA ILE A 40 -42.30 6.19 -90.56
C ILE A 40 -41.64 7.44 -89.94
N ILE A 41 -41.80 8.62 -90.54
CA ILE A 41 -41.28 9.89 -89.98
C ILE A 41 -41.99 10.22 -88.66
N ALA A 42 -43.30 10.00 -88.55
CA ALA A 42 -44.05 10.19 -87.32
C ALA A 42 -43.61 9.20 -86.22
N GLU A 43 -43.35 7.94 -86.56
CA GLU A 43 -42.84 6.93 -85.63
C GLU A 43 -41.41 7.24 -85.15
N VAL A 44 -40.51 7.65 -86.06
CA VAL A 44 -39.16 8.08 -85.71
C VAL A 44 -39.19 9.34 -84.81
N ARG A 45 -40.08 10.29 -85.08
CA ARG A 45 -40.31 11.45 -84.21
C ARG A 45 -40.80 11.04 -82.83
N ALA A 46 -41.79 10.14 -82.76
CA ALA A 46 -42.32 9.64 -81.50
C ALA A 46 -41.24 8.91 -80.68
N GLN A 47 -40.39 8.09 -81.32
CA GLN A 47 -39.27 7.44 -80.63
C GLN A 47 -38.20 8.44 -80.17
N TYR A 48 -37.90 9.48 -80.94
CA TYR A 48 -36.99 10.54 -80.50
C TYR A 48 -37.55 11.34 -79.33
N GLU A 49 -38.85 11.62 -79.36
CA GLU A 49 -39.55 12.32 -78.28
C GLU A 49 -39.62 11.45 -77.02
N GLU A 50 -39.85 10.14 -77.17
CA GLU A 50 -39.76 9.17 -76.07
C GLU A 50 -38.33 9.04 -75.52
N MET A 51 -37.31 8.95 -76.37
CA MET A 51 -35.91 8.92 -75.96
C MET A 51 -35.49 10.20 -75.25
N ALA A 52 -35.93 11.37 -75.73
CA ALA A 52 -35.67 12.66 -75.10
C ALA A 52 -36.38 12.76 -73.74
N ASN A 53 -37.63 12.32 -73.65
CA ASN A 53 -38.38 12.28 -72.40
C ASN A 53 -37.78 11.28 -71.41
N ARG A 54 -37.32 10.11 -71.87
CA ARG A 54 -36.65 9.10 -71.06
C ARG A 54 -35.31 9.61 -70.54
N SER A 55 -34.50 10.24 -71.40
CA SER A 55 -33.23 10.86 -71.00
C SER A 55 -33.45 12.00 -70.00
N ARG A 56 -34.51 12.81 -70.18
CA ARG A 56 -34.88 13.85 -69.22
C ARG A 56 -35.29 13.27 -67.86
N ALA A 57 -36.15 12.25 -67.86
CA ALA A 57 -36.59 11.59 -66.63
C ALA A 57 -35.42 10.88 -65.91
N GLU A 58 -34.51 10.25 -66.64
CA GLU A 58 -33.29 9.65 -66.11
C GLU A 58 -32.36 10.70 -65.50
N ALA A 59 -32.17 11.85 -66.16
CA ALA A 59 -31.39 12.96 -65.62
C ALA A 59 -32.02 13.53 -64.33
N GLU A 60 -33.34 13.76 -64.32
CA GLU A 60 -34.06 14.23 -63.14
C GLU A 60 -33.98 13.22 -61.97
N ASN A 61 -34.11 11.92 -62.24
CA ASN A 61 -33.93 10.87 -61.24
C ASN A 61 -32.49 10.79 -60.73
N MET A 62 -31.49 10.93 -61.62
CA MET A 62 -30.07 11.01 -61.26
C MET A 62 -29.81 12.20 -60.33
N TYR A 63 -30.29 13.39 -60.69
CA TYR A 63 -30.13 14.58 -59.86
C TYR A 63 -30.83 14.44 -58.51
N LYS A 64 -32.04 13.90 -58.48
CA LYS A 64 -32.78 13.65 -57.23
C LYS A 64 -32.05 12.67 -56.33
N SER A 65 -31.59 11.54 -56.88
CA SER A 65 -30.79 10.55 -56.14
C SER A 65 -29.48 11.14 -55.61
N LYS A 66 -28.77 11.94 -56.43
CA LYS A 66 -27.54 12.64 -55.98
C LYS A 66 -27.83 13.64 -54.88
N TYR A 67 -28.95 14.35 -54.95
CA TYR A 67 -29.36 15.32 -53.94
C TYR A 67 -29.71 14.64 -52.61
N GLU A 68 -30.49 13.56 -52.66
CA GLU A 68 -30.81 12.74 -51.49
C GLU A 68 -29.55 12.14 -50.86
N GLU A 69 -28.61 11.65 -51.67
CA GLU A 69 -27.32 11.13 -51.19
C GLU A 69 -26.53 12.22 -50.46
N ILE A 70 -26.38 13.41 -51.05
CA ILE A 70 -25.66 14.53 -50.42
C ILE A 70 -26.38 14.98 -49.13
N GLN A 71 -27.71 15.01 -49.12
CA GLN A 71 -28.50 15.36 -47.95
C GLN A 71 -28.31 14.36 -46.81
N VAL A 72 -28.34 13.05 -47.10
CA VAL A 72 -28.10 12.00 -46.12
C VAL A 72 -26.66 12.06 -45.60
N VAL A 73 -25.68 12.27 -46.48
CA VAL A 73 -24.27 12.38 -46.09
C VAL A 73 -24.05 13.63 -45.23
N ALA A 74 -24.64 14.77 -45.58
CA ALA A 74 -24.57 15.99 -44.77
C ALA A 74 -25.24 15.81 -43.39
N GLY A 75 -26.37 15.10 -43.33
CA GLY A 75 -27.03 14.73 -42.07
C GLY A 75 -26.13 13.87 -41.19
N LYS A 76 -25.54 12.80 -41.76
CA LYS A 76 -24.59 11.92 -41.05
C LYS A 76 -23.38 12.68 -40.51
N HIS A 77 -22.75 13.52 -41.32
CA HIS A 77 -21.62 14.34 -40.85
C HIS A 77 -22.02 15.30 -39.72
N GLY A 78 -23.24 15.84 -39.76
CA GLY A 78 -23.79 16.66 -38.67
C GLY A 78 -24.01 15.87 -37.38
N ASP A 79 -24.56 14.66 -37.49
CA ASP A 79 -24.78 13.75 -36.36
C ASP A 79 -23.45 13.27 -35.76
N ASP A 80 -22.47 12.91 -36.59
CA ASP A 80 -21.11 12.52 -36.16
C ASP A 80 -20.41 13.68 -35.44
N LEU A 81 -20.54 14.91 -35.98
CA LEU A 81 -20.00 16.10 -35.31
C LEU A 81 -20.69 16.37 -33.97
N ARG A 82 -21.99 16.06 -33.86
CA ARG A 82 -22.72 16.17 -32.60
C ARG A 82 -22.27 15.10 -31.59
N SER A 83 -22.06 13.86 -32.04
CA SER A 83 -21.58 12.74 -31.22
C SER A 83 -20.18 13.02 -30.68
N THR A 84 -19.25 13.41 -31.55
CA THR A 84 -17.89 13.78 -31.16
C THR A 84 -17.88 14.95 -30.19
N LYS A 85 -18.74 15.96 -30.39
CA LYS A 85 -18.90 17.07 -29.44
C LYS A 85 -19.41 16.60 -28.07
N THR A 86 -20.34 15.65 -28.02
CA THR A 86 -20.80 15.08 -26.74
C THR A 86 -19.70 14.29 -26.04
N GLU A 87 -18.92 13.48 -26.77
CA GLU A 87 -17.78 12.73 -26.23
C GLU A 87 -16.70 13.67 -25.68
N ILE A 88 -16.37 14.75 -26.41
CA ILE A 88 -15.42 15.77 -25.93
C ILE A 88 -15.90 16.38 -24.61
N ASN A 89 -17.20 16.67 -24.49
CA ASN A 89 -17.75 17.22 -23.24
C ASN A 89 -17.70 16.22 -22.08
N GLU A 90 -17.94 14.94 -22.35
CA GLU A 90 -17.82 13.87 -21.34
C GLU A 90 -16.38 13.67 -20.89
N LEU A 91 -15.43 13.64 -21.84
CA LEU A 91 -14.00 13.58 -21.53
C LEU A 91 -13.56 14.80 -20.72
N ASN A 92 -14.01 16.01 -21.06
CA ASN A 92 -13.72 17.21 -20.28
C ASN A 92 -14.27 17.12 -18.84
N ARG A 93 -15.49 16.59 -18.67
CA ARG A 93 -16.06 16.33 -17.33
C ARG A 93 -15.22 15.31 -16.55
N MET A 94 -14.77 14.25 -17.21
CA MET A 94 -13.92 13.24 -16.62
C MET A 94 -12.55 13.80 -16.20
N ILE A 95 -11.95 14.64 -17.04
CA ILE A 95 -10.70 15.36 -16.74
C ILE A 95 -10.87 16.19 -15.47
N HIS A 96 -11.93 17.00 -15.37
CA HIS A 96 -12.17 17.81 -14.18
C HIS A 96 -12.41 16.96 -12.92
N ARG A 97 -13.13 15.85 -13.05
CA ARG A 97 -13.32 14.90 -11.93
C ARG A 97 -11.98 14.33 -11.46
N LEU A 98 -11.16 13.83 -12.38
CA LEU A 98 -9.84 13.28 -12.06
C LEU A 98 -8.91 14.35 -11.47
N GLN A 99 -8.95 15.58 -11.97
CA GLN A 99 -8.20 16.70 -11.39
C GLN A 99 -8.61 16.96 -9.94
N SER A 100 -9.92 16.99 -9.65
CA SER A 100 -10.42 17.18 -8.28
C SER A 100 -10.03 16.02 -7.36
N GLU A 101 -10.02 14.78 -7.87
CA GLU A 101 -9.58 13.60 -7.13
C GLU A 101 -8.08 13.65 -6.82
N ILE A 102 -7.26 14.06 -7.79
CA ILE A 102 -5.82 14.28 -7.59
C ILE A 102 -5.58 15.34 -6.53
N GLU A 103 -6.30 16.46 -6.55
CA GLU A 103 -6.20 17.51 -5.54
C GLU A 103 -6.62 17.02 -4.15
N ALA A 104 -7.71 16.26 -4.06
CA ALA A 104 -8.16 15.66 -2.80
C ALA A 104 -7.12 14.67 -2.24
N LEU A 105 -6.56 13.80 -3.09
CA LEU A 105 -5.52 12.85 -2.70
C LEU A 105 -4.22 13.54 -2.29
N LYS A 106 -3.84 14.62 -2.97
CA LYS A 106 -2.70 15.47 -2.55
C LYS A 106 -2.94 16.09 -1.18
N GLY A 107 -4.15 16.58 -0.92
CA GLY A 107 -4.54 17.10 0.38
C GLY A 107 -4.48 16.03 1.48
N GLN A 108 -5.00 14.83 1.22
CA GLN A 108 -4.91 13.70 2.13
C GLN A 108 -3.47 13.30 2.42
N ARG A 109 -2.63 13.23 1.37
CA ARG A 109 -1.21 12.90 1.52
C ARG A 109 -0.49 13.94 2.38
N ALA A 110 -0.71 15.23 2.14
CA ALA A 110 -0.13 16.30 2.95
C ALA A 110 -0.60 16.23 4.41
N GLY A 111 -1.88 15.93 4.65
CA GLY A 111 -2.41 15.71 6.00
C GLY A 111 -1.79 14.52 6.71
N LEU A 112 -1.59 13.40 6.01
CA LEU A 112 -0.91 12.22 6.54
C LEU A 112 0.58 12.48 6.82
N GLU A 113 1.28 13.16 5.92
CA GLU A 113 2.68 13.57 6.13
C GLU A 113 2.80 14.46 7.38
N ALA A 114 1.91 15.44 7.55
CA ALA A 114 1.87 16.27 8.76
C ALA A 114 1.62 15.43 10.02
N ALA A 115 0.64 14.52 10.00
CA ALA A 115 0.35 13.64 11.13
C ALA A 115 1.53 12.71 11.48
N ILE A 116 2.27 12.22 10.47
CA ILE A 116 3.49 11.43 10.68
C ILE A 116 4.55 12.29 11.37
N THR A 117 4.83 13.49 10.85
CA THR A 117 5.84 14.38 11.46
C THR A 117 5.50 14.74 12.91
N GLU A 118 4.22 15.00 13.21
CA GLU A 118 3.77 15.29 14.57
C GLU A 118 3.87 14.08 15.50
N ALA A 119 3.60 12.88 14.99
CA ALA A 119 3.76 11.64 15.75
C ALA A 119 5.25 11.35 16.03
N GLU A 120 6.12 11.58 15.05
CA GLU A 120 7.57 11.44 15.18
C GLU A 120 8.13 12.43 16.21
N GLU A 121 7.79 13.72 16.13
CA GLU A 121 8.23 14.74 17.09
C GLU A 121 7.75 14.43 18.51
N ARG A 122 6.48 14.06 18.66
CA ARG A 122 5.92 13.65 19.96
C ARG A 122 6.62 12.41 20.51
N GLY A 123 6.93 11.45 19.65
CA GLY A 123 7.69 10.24 20.01
C GLY A 123 9.10 10.56 20.47
N GLU A 124 9.81 11.42 19.73
CA GLU A 124 11.16 11.87 20.06
C GLU A 124 11.19 12.61 21.40
N MET A 125 10.24 13.51 21.65
CA MET A 125 10.11 14.19 22.94
C MET A 125 9.87 13.22 24.10
N ALA A 126 9.01 12.21 23.91
CA ALA A 126 8.75 11.21 24.94
C ALA A 126 9.99 10.37 25.26
N ILE A 127 10.77 9.99 24.24
CA ILE A 127 12.04 9.27 24.43
C ILE A 127 13.05 10.15 25.17
N LYS A 128 13.15 11.43 24.79
CA LYS A 128 14.06 12.38 25.43
C LYS A 128 13.73 12.58 26.91
N ASP A 129 12.45 12.73 27.25
CA ASP A 129 11.99 12.84 28.64
C ASP A 129 12.28 11.56 29.44
N ALA A 130 11.95 10.39 28.89
CA ALA A 130 12.23 9.11 29.53
C ALA A 130 13.75 8.90 29.75
N SER A 131 14.58 9.28 28.77
CA SER A 131 16.04 9.20 28.87
C SER A 131 16.59 10.16 29.93
N ALA A 132 16.07 11.39 30.01
CA ALA A 132 16.46 12.35 31.03
C ALA A 132 16.11 11.84 32.43
N LYS A 133 14.90 11.30 32.62
CA LYS A 133 14.47 10.70 33.88
C LYS A 133 15.30 9.48 34.28
N LEU A 134 15.67 8.65 33.30
CA LEU A 134 16.57 7.52 33.53
C LEU A 134 17.94 8.00 34.03
N ALA A 135 18.54 9.00 33.36
CA ALA A 135 19.82 9.57 33.77
C ALA A 135 19.77 10.20 35.19
N GLU A 136 18.67 10.87 35.53
CA GLU A 136 18.44 11.40 36.87
C GLU A 136 18.41 10.29 37.92
N LEU A 137 17.65 9.23 37.66
CA LEU A 137 17.53 8.07 38.57
C LEU A 137 18.84 7.32 38.72
N GLU A 138 19.60 7.12 37.64
CA GLU A 138 20.93 6.53 37.70
C GLU A 138 21.89 7.39 38.54
N GLY A 139 21.84 8.72 38.38
CA GLY A 139 22.60 9.65 39.18
C GLY A 139 22.22 9.61 40.68
N ALA A 140 20.92 9.52 40.99
CA ALA A 140 20.43 9.38 42.36
C ALA A 140 20.85 8.05 42.98
N LEU A 141 20.77 6.95 42.22
CA LEU A 141 21.22 5.62 42.64
C LEU A 141 22.72 5.63 42.97
N GLN A 142 23.53 6.26 42.12
CA GLN A 142 24.98 6.34 42.34
C GLN A 142 25.32 7.16 43.59
N ARG A 143 24.63 8.28 43.81
CA ARG A 143 24.75 9.07 45.04
C ARG A 143 24.38 8.24 46.28
N ALA A 144 23.25 7.54 46.25
CA ALA A 144 22.82 6.69 47.35
C ALA A 144 23.82 5.56 47.66
N LYS A 145 24.42 4.94 46.62
CA LYS A 145 25.50 3.96 46.80
C LYS A 145 26.74 4.55 47.47
N GLN A 146 27.14 5.77 47.08
CA GLN A 146 28.26 6.47 47.71
C GLN A 146 27.97 6.82 49.17
N ASP A 147 26.77 7.30 49.46
CA ASP A 147 26.32 7.58 50.82
C ASP A 147 26.32 6.34 51.69
N MET A 148 25.83 5.21 51.18
CA MET A 148 25.86 3.94 51.91
C MET A 148 27.29 3.47 52.18
N ALA A 149 28.18 3.59 51.20
CA ALA A 149 29.60 3.27 51.39
C ALA A 149 30.26 4.19 52.43
N ARG A 150 29.88 5.46 52.50
CA ARG A 150 30.33 6.38 53.55
C ARG A 150 29.80 5.96 54.92
N GLN A 151 28.50 5.70 55.05
CA GLN A 151 27.89 5.25 56.31
C GLN A 151 28.53 3.97 56.85
N LEU A 152 28.89 3.03 55.98
CA LEU A 152 29.60 1.81 56.40
C LEU A 152 30.98 2.10 57.01
N ARG A 153 31.71 3.10 56.47
CA ARG A 153 33.01 3.51 57.05
C ARG A 153 32.81 4.18 58.42
N GLU A 154 31.89 5.13 58.50
CA GLU A 154 31.56 5.82 59.75
C GLU A 154 31.08 4.83 60.84
N TYR A 155 30.28 3.84 60.45
CA TYR A 155 29.84 2.77 61.35
C TYR A 155 31.00 1.93 61.86
N GLN A 156 31.95 1.56 60.98
CA GLN A 156 33.13 0.80 61.39
C GLN A 156 34.03 1.60 62.34
N GLU A 157 34.21 2.90 62.09
CA GLU A 157 34.95 3.80 62.99
C GLU A 157 34.28 3.88 64.36
N LEU A 158 32.95 4.05 64.40
CA LEU A 158 32.19 4.07 65.65
C LEU A 158 32.28 2.73 66.40
N MET A 159 32.22 1.60 65.68
CA MET A 159 32.42 0.27 66.27
C MET A 159 33.80 0.14 66.90
N ASN A 160 34.85 0.63 66.24
CA ASN A 160 36.21 0.61 66.79
C ASN A 160 36.30 1.41 68.10
N VAL A 161 35.67 2.59 68.17
CA VAL A 161 35.58 3.38 69.40
C VAL A 161 34.82 2.63 70.49
N LYS A 162 33.69 2.00 70.15
CA LYS A 162 32.92 1.19 71.11
C LYS A 162 33.75 0.05 71.70
N LEU A 163 34.52 -0.66 70.87
CA LEU A 163 35.39 -1.74 71.33
C LEU A 163 36.53 -1.22 72.23
N ALA A 164 37.11 -0.05 71.91
CA ALA A 164 38.10 0.58 72.78
C ALA A 164 37.51 0.92 74.15
N LEU A 165 36.31 1.50 74.19
CA LEU A 165 35.60 1.80 75.44
C LEU A 165 35.26 0.54 76.25
N ASP A 166 34.86 -0.55 75.59
CA ASP A 166 34.63 -1.83 76.30
C ASP A 166 35.90 -2.35 76.97
N ILE A 167 37.06 -2.21 76.31
CA ILE A 167 38.37 -2.57 76.86
C ILE A 167 38.69 -1.68 78.05
N GLU A 168 38.50 -0.37 77.94
CA GLU A 168 38.71 0.59 79.04
C GLU A 168 37.82 0.26 80.26
N ILE A 169 36.53 -0.04 80.05
CA ILE A 169 35.63 -0.44 81.13
C ILE A 169 36.11 -1.73 81.80
N ALA A 170 36.56 -2.71 81.00
CA ALA A 170 37.08 -3.96 81.53
C ALA A 170 38.38 -3.77 82.33
N THR A 171 39.27 -2.87 81.92
CA THR A 171 40.49 -2.55 82.68
C THR A 171 40.17 -1.78 83.96
N TYR A 172 39.25 -0.81 83.92
CA TYR A 172 38.78 -0.10 85.11
C TYR A 172 38.18 -1.07 86.13
N ARG A 173 37.32 -2.01 85.70
CA ARG A 173 36.76 -3.05 86.59
C ARG A 173 37.85 -3.90 87.26
N LYS A 174 38.85 -4.37 86.50
CA LYS A 174 39.96 -5.16 87.05
C LYS A 174 40.81 -4.38 88.07
N LEU A 175 41.05 -3.09 87.85
CA LEU A 175 41.78 -2.25 88.80
C LEU A 175 40.99 -2.06 90.10
N LEU A 176 39.67 -1.84 90.00
CA LEU A 176 38.77 -1.76 91.15
C LEU A 176 38.74 -3.07 91.94
N GLU A 177 38.56 -4.21 91.27
CA GLU A 177 38.62 -5.55 91.91
C GLU A 177 39.96 -5.79 92.63
N GLY A 178 41.07 -5.31 92.06
CA GLY A 178 42.39 -5.37 92.68
C GLY A 178 42.52 -4.52 93.94
N GLU A 179 41.96 -3.31 93.95
CA GLU A 179 41.94 -2.45 95.14
C GLU A 179 41.01 -2.98 96.23
N GLU A 180 39.83 -3.49 95.87
CA GLU A 180 38.92 -4.16 96.81
C GLU A 180 39.59 -5.37 97.47
N SER A 181 40.30 -6.20 96.70
CA SER A 181 41.06 -7.34 97.21
C SER A 181 42.16 -6.92 98.22
N ARG A 182 42.84 -5.78 97.98
CA ARG A 182 43.85 -5.24 98.91
C ARG A 182 43.23 -4.71 100.20
N LEU A 183 42.08 -4.03 100.10
CA LEU A 183 41.35 -3.57 101.26
C LEU A 183 40.81 -4.74 102.09
N GLU A 184 40.24 -5.75 101.45
CA GLU A 184 39.73 -6.95 102.13
C GLU A 184 40.86 -7.72 102.84
N SER A 185 42.01 -7.91 102.18
CA SER A 185 43.19 -8.52 102.81
C SER A 185 43.78 -7.66 103.93
N GLY A 186 43.80 -6.34 103.77
CA GLY A 186 44.21 -5.39 104.83
C GLY A 186 43.27 -5.39 106.03
N MET A 187 41.97 -5.58 105.83
CA MET A 187 40.97 -5.67 106.89
C MET A 187 41.00 -7.01 107.63
N GLN A 188 41.30 -8.12 106.96
CA GLN A 188 41.49 -9.42 107.62
C GLN A 188 42.70 -9.43 108.57
N ASN A 189 43.72 -8.60 108.32
CA ASN A 189 44.88 -8.45 109.22
C ASN A 189 44.60 -7.60 110.47
N MET A 190 43.48 -6.86 110.50
CA MET A 190 43.07 -5.96 111.61
C MET A 190 41.92 -6.52 112.46
N SER A 191 41.38 -7.69 112.14
CA SER A 191 40.22 -8.27 112.82
C SER A 191 40.48 -9.70 113.32
N ILE A 192 41.39 -9.85 114.29
CA ILE A 192 41.42 -11.02 115.20
C ILE A 192 41.37 -10.53 116.64
N GLN A 193 40.25 -9.91 117.03
CA GLN A 193 39.75 -9.90 118.41
C GLN A 193 38.33 -9.32 118.40
N THR A 194 37.32 -10.19 118.35
CA THR A 194 36.11 -10.13 119.19
C THR A 194 35.21 -11.33 118.89
N LYS A 195 34.94 -12.11 119.94
CA LYS A 195 33.94 -13.19 119.98
C LYS A 195 32.53 -12.60 120.07
N THR A 196 31.53 -13.30 119.50
CA THR A 196 30.14 -13.55 120.01
C THR A 196 29.32 -14.17 118.86
N THR A 197 28.97 -15.46 118.91
CA THR A 197 27.75 -16.04 119.53
C THR A 197 26.45 -15.34 119.11
N GLY A 198 25.61 -16.03 118.33
CA GLY A 198 24.25 -15.56 118.02
C GLY A 198 23.50 -16.48 117.06
N TYR A 199 22.85 -17.50 117.63
CA TYR A 199 21.84 -18.36 117.02
C TYR A 199 20.52 -17.59 116.81
N SER A 200 19.61 -18.14 115.98
CA SER A 200 18.26 -17.67 115.60
C SER A 200 18.23 -16.62 114.49
N GLY A 201 17.34 -16.65 113.50
CA GLY A 201 16.15 -17.45 113.23
C GLY A 201 15.35 -16.69 112.15
N GLY A 202 14.38 -17.35 111.50
CA GLY A 202 13.33 -16.62 110.77
C GLY A 202 12.99 -17.16 109.40
N LEU A 203 11.79 -17.72 109.31
CA LEU A 203 11.07 -18.13 108.11
C LEU A 203 10.79 -16.98 107.13
N GLY A 204 10.60 -17.31 105.85
CA GLY A 204 9.98 -16.41 104.87
C GLY A 204 9.68 -17.10 103.55
N SER A 205 8.47 -17.65 103.43
CA SER A 205 7.91 -18.24 102.22
C SER A 205 7.65 -17.24 101.08
N ALA A 206 7.60 -17.81 99.87
CA ALA A 206 6.63 -17.56 98.80
C ALA A 206 6.93 -16.51 97.70
N TYR A 207 6.42 -16.87 96.51
CA TYR A 207 6.33 -16.16 95.22
C TYR A 207 7.68 -16.03 94.49
N GLY A 208 7.87 -16.48 93.26
CA GLY A 208 6.95 -16.69 92.14
C GLY A 208 7.61 -16.01 90.93
N GLY A 209 7.91 -16.75 89.85
CA GLY A 209 8.58 -16.17 88.70
C GLY A 209 8.78 -17.16 87.56
N TYR A 210 7.86 -17.12 86.60
CA TYR A 210 7.99 -17.73 85.28
C TYR A 210 9.28 -17.27 84.58
N GLY A 211 10.02 -18.20 83.99
CA GLY A 211 11.19 -17.91 83.18
C GLY A 211 11.53 -19.07 82.25
N GLY A 212 10.75 -19.23 81.18
CA GLY A 212 11.13 -20.05 80.03
C GLY A 212 12.12 -19.27 79.16
N GLY A 213 13.24 -19.90 78.81
CA GLY A 213 14.29 -19.28 78.01
C GLY A 213 15.29 -20.29 77.46
N TYR A 214 14.88 -20.96 76.38
CA TYR A 214 15.68 -21.53 75.29
C TYR A 214 17.19 -21.73 75.53
N SER A 215 17.59 -23.00 75.62
CA SER A 215 18.97 -23.44 75.40
C SER A 215 19.37 -23.26 73.94
N SER A 216 20.45 -22.51 73.73
CA SER A 216 21.21 -22.48 72.48
C SER A 216 21.78 -23.86 72.15
N SER A 217 21.45 -24.37 70.97
CA SER A 217 22.22 -25.41 70.30
C SER A 217 22.61 -24.94 68.91
N TYR A 218 23.89 -24.63 68.81
CA TYR A 218 24.77 -24.68 67.64
C TYR A 218 24.26 -25.68 66.59
N SER A 219 23.88 -25.14 65.43
CA SER A 219 23.76 -25.91 64.20
C SER A 219 24.58 -25.21 63.13
N GLY A 220 25.75 -25.79 62.85
CA GLY A 220 26.50 -25.50 61.64
C GLY A 220 25.67 -25.96 60.45
N GLY A 221 25.12 -25.00 59.73
CA GLY A 221 24.47 -25.20 58.44
C GLY A 221 25.26 -24.48 57.38
N SER A 222 26.15 -25.21 56.73
CA SER A 222 26.76 -24.86 55.45
C SER A 222 25.65 -24.53 54.43
N TYR A 223 25.45 -23.24 54.15
CA TYR A 223 24.75 -22.83 52.94
C TYR A 223 25.77 -22.75 51.81
N SER A 224 25.58 -23.65 50.85
CA SER A 224 26.26 -23.66 49.57
C SER A 224 26.27 -22.26 48.96
N LEU A 225 27.46 -21.84 48.52
CA LEU A 225 27.57 -20.80 47.51
C LEU A 225 26.86 -21.31 46.25
N ASN A 226 25.65 -20.82 46.00
CA ASN A 226 25.19 -20.62 44.64
C ASN A 226 25.55 -19.19 44.26
N SER A 227 26.74 -19.04 43.68
CA SER A 227 27.01 -17.92 42.77
C SER A 227 25.99 -18.02 41.62
N PRO A 228 25.16 -17.01 41.35
CA PRO A 228 24.69 -16.84 39.99
C PRO A 228 25.91 -16.41 39.18
N THR A 229 26.47 -17.33 38.41
CA THR A 229 27.29 -16.97 37.27
C THR A 229 26.42 -16.10 36.37
N LEU A 230 26.65 -14.79 36.42
CA LEU A 230 26.30 -13.87 35.34
C LEU A 230 27.15 -14.29 34.13
N GLU A 231 26.69 -15.30 33.41
CA GLU A 231 27.05 -15.45 32.00
C GLU A 231 26.45 -14.24 31.29
N SER A 232 27.29 -13.25 31.05
CA SER A 232 27.11 -12.28 29.98
C SER A 232 27.21 -13.01 28.65
N SER A 233 26.21 -13.80 28.29
CA SER A 233 25.93 -14.12 26.89
C SER A 233 24.93 -13.07 26.41
N THR A 234 25.46 -11.99 25.87
CA THR A 234 24.71 -11.09 24.99
C THR A 234 24.30 -11.89 23.75
N LEU A 235 23.19 -12.62 23.85
CA LEU A 235 22.41 -13.00 22.69
C LEU A 235 21.76 -11.70 22.20
N THR A 236 22.44 -11.05 21.26
CA THR A 236 21.84 -10.03 20.41
C THR A 236 20.60 -10.65 19.80
N ARG A 237 19.43 -10.31 20.35
CA ARG A 237 18.14 -10.66 19.75
C ARG A 237 18.03 -9.85 18.47
N SER A 238 18.58 -10.38 17.37
CA SER A 238 18.39 -9.85 16.02
C SER A 238 16.89 -9.82 15.76
N LYS A 239 16.32 -8.62 15.79
CA LYS A 239 14.93 -8.40 15.39
C LYS A 239 14.92 -8.51 13.87
N ALA A 240 14.37 -9.61 13.35
CA ALA A 240 14.09 -9.73 11.93
C ALA A 240 12.85 -8.88 11.60
N VAL A 241 13.02 -7.91 10.71
CA VAL A 241 11.91 -7.09 10.18
C VAL A 241 11.57 -7.66 8.80
N VAL A 242 10.32 -8.10 8.63
CA VAL A 242 9.82 -8.59 7.34
C VAL A 242 9.15 -7.42 6.64
N ILE A 243 9.72 -6.98 5.51
CA ILE A 243 9.14 -5.94 4.67
C ILE A 243 8.42 -6.63 3.51
N LYS A 244 7.10 -6.40 3.43
CA LYS A 244 6.28 -6.90 2.31
C LYS A 244 6.05 -5.78 1.31
N LYS A 245 6.51 -5.96 0.08
CA LYS A 245 6.19 -5.08 -1.04
C LYS A 245 5.09 -5.74 -1.87
N ILE A 246 3.95 -5.07 -1.98
CA ILE A 246 2.78 -5.55 -2.72
C ILE A 246 2.56 -4.63 -3.92
N GLU A 247 2.63 -5.18 -5.13
CA GLU A 247 2.31 -4.46 -6.36
C GLU A 247 0.90 -4.84 -6.83
N THR A 248 0.02 -3.84 -6.91
CA THR A 248 -1.36 -4.00 -7.39
C THR A 248 -1.54 -3.24 -8.70
N ARG A 249 -2.18 -3.90 -9.68
CA ARG A 249 -2.61 -3.27 -10.93
C ARG A 249 -4.06 -3.69 -11.17
N ASP A 250 -4.95 -2.71 -11.35
CA ASP A 250 -6.39 -2.92 -11.55
C ASP A 250 -7.08 -3.76 -10.45
N GLY A 251 -6.63 -3.61 -9.19
CA GLY A 251 -7.22 -4.30 -8.04
C GLY A 251 -6.85 -5.78 -7.92
N ARG A 252 -5.98 -6.31 -8.80
CA ARG A 252 -5.46 -7.68 -8.72
C ARG A 252 -3.99 -7.66 -8.29
N LEU A 253 -3.61 -8.58 -7.39
CA LEU A 253 -2.23 -8.75 -6.93
C LEU A 253 -1.37 -9.28 -8.09
N VAL A 254 -0.32 -8.54 -8.46
CA VAL A 254 0.56 -8.88 -9.59
C VAL A 254 1.90 -9.44 -9.10
N SER A 255 2.41 -8.99 -7.95
CA SER A 255 3.62 -9.56 -7.34
C SER A 255 3.63 -9.36 -5.82
N GLU A 256 4.12 -10.38 -5.09
CA GLU A 256 4.47 -10.30 -3.66
C GLU A 256 5.94 -10.72 -3.53
N THR A 257 6.78 -9.84 -2.97
CA THR A 257 8.16 -10.18 -2.64
C THR A 257 8.40 -9.84 -1.17
N SER A 258 8.96 -10.80 -0.43
CA SER A 258 9.24 -10.70 1.00
C SER A 258 10.74 -10.69 1.20
N ASP A 259 11.26 -9.57 1.68
CA ASP A 259 12.66 -9.43 2.07
C ASP A 259 12.77 -9.45 3.60
N VAL A 260 13.65 -10.31 4.11
CA VAL A 260 13.93 -10.43 5.55
C VAL A 260 15.24 -9.70 5.82
N LEU A 261 15.14 -8.57 6.52
CA LEU A 261 16.33 -7.84 6.99
C LEU A 261 16.59 -8.22 8.45
N SER A 262 17.77 -8.77 8.68
CA SER A 262 18.30 -9.13 9.99
C SER A 262 19.29 -8.04 10.40
N ASN A 263 19.02 -7.33 11.50
CA ASN A 263 20.00 -6.43 12.13
C ASN A 263 20.96 -7.21 13.04
#